data_AF-A0A944CWX1-F1
#
_entry.id   AF-A0A944CWX1-F1
#
_cell.length_a   1.000
_cell.length_b   1.000
_cell.length_c   1.000
_cell.angle_alpha   90.00
_cell.angle_beta   90.00
_cell.angle_gamma   90.00
#
_symmetry.space_group_name_H-M   'P 1'
#
loop_
_entity.id
_entity.type
_entity.pdbx_description
1 polymer ?
#
loop_
_entity_poly.entity_id
_entity_poly.type
_entity_poly.pdbx_seq_one_letter_code
_entity_poly.pdbx_strand_id
1 'polypeptide(L)' 'MNHQTTFQEIASQLQLFQSIEQKERFIFVIGALTSRLISLYKASEIMEMDTEMFLKVLELMGIDFSYLTVEDVVIEKIW' A
#
# COMPACT_ATOMS: atom_id res chain seq x y z
N MET A 1 3.87 -25.08 -11.52
CA MET A 1 4.62 -23.85 -11.86
C MET A 1 4.59 -22.93 -10.64
N ASN A 2 5.76 -22.61 -10.09
CA ASN A 2 5.90 -21.77 -8.89
C ASN A 2 5.47 -20.33 -9.21
N HIS A 3 4.41 -19.83 -8.58
CA HIS A 3 3.89 -18.47 -8.83
C HIS A 3 4.83 -17.36 -8.29
N GLN A 4 5.75 -17.71 -7.38
CA GLN A 4 6.69 -16.76 -6.75
C GLN A 4 7.73 -16.20 -7.74
N THR A 5 8.20 -17.01 -8.70
CA THR A 5 9.19 -16.57 -9.70
C THR A 5 8.62 -15.52 -10.67
N THR A 6 7.34 -15.62 -11.01
CA THR A 6 6.68 -14.70 -11.94
C THR A 6 6.54 -13.29 -11.37
N PHE A 7 6.29 -13.19 -10.06
CA PHE A 7 6.04 -11.91 -9.41
C PHE A 7 7.32 -11.08 -9.23
N GLN A 8 8.42 -11.74 -8.88
CA GLN A 8 9.74 -11.09 -8.74
C GLN A 8 10.27 -10.59 -10.08
N GLU A 9 10.04 -11.31 -11.17
CA GLU A 9 10.36 -10.86 -12.54
C GLU A 9 9.55 -9.63 -12.94
N ILE A 10 8.23 -9.62 -12.67
CA ILE A 10 7.36 -8.47 -12.92
C ILE A 10 7.79 -7.25 -12.07
N ALA A 11 8.09 -7.46 -10.79
CA ALA A 11 8.57 -6.41 -9.89
C ALA A 11 9.92 -5.82 -10.34
N SER A 12 10.82 -6.65 -10.86
CA SER A 12 12.12 -6.19 -11.39
C SER A 12 12.01 -5.33 -12.65
N GLN A 13 10.91 -5.43 -13.38
CA GLN A 13 10.60 -4.63 -14.57
C GLN A 13 9.77 -3.38 -14.26
N LEU A 14 9.10 -3.34 -13.09
CA LEU A 14 8.25 -2.24 -12.67
C LEU A 14 9.07 -1.15 -11.97
N GLN A 15 9.58 -0.20 -12.75
CA GLN A 15 9.77 1.17 -12.26
C GLN A 15 8.37 1.77 -11.96
N LEU A 16 7.74 1.36 -10.85
CA LEU A 16 6.38 1.79 -10.45
C LEU A 16 6.25 3.32 -10.48
N PHE A 17 7.32 4.02 -10.11
CA PHE A 17 7.40 5.47 -10.17
C PHE A 17 8.56 5.89 -11.07
N GLN A 18 8.20 6.56 -12.15
CA GLN A 18 9.10 6.95 -13.24
C GLN A 18 9.81 8.28 -12.92
N SER A 19 9.17 9.16 -12.16
CA SER A 19 9.70 10.48 -11.79
C SER A 19 10.03 10.60 -10.30
N ILE A 20 10.93 11.53 -9.96
CA ILE A 20 11.22 11.90 -8.57
C ILE A 20 9.96 12.43 -7.87
N GLU A 21 9.17 13.24 -8.58
CA GLU A 21 7.91 13.80 -8.07
C GLU A 21 6.91 12.70 -7.68
N GLN A 22 6.76 11.64 -8.48
CA GLN A 22 5.91 10.50 -8.14
C GLN A 22 6.40 9.78 -6.88
N LYS A 23 7.71 9.66 -6.70
CA LYS A 23 8.31 9.04 -5.50
C LYS A 23 8.09 9.90 -4.26
N GLU A 24 8.28 11.22 -4.36
CA GLU A 24 8.00 12.16 -3.26
C GLU A 24 6.53 12.16 -2.87
N ARG A 25 5.63 12.17 -3.87
CA ARG A 25 4.19 12.05 -3.65
C ARG A 25 3.83 10.74 -2.96
N PHE A 26 4.41 9.63 -3.39
CA PHE A 26 4.20 8.34 -2.73
C PHE A 26 4.64 8.38 -1.26
N ILE A 27 5.84 8.90 -0.96
CA ILE A 27 6.33 9.02 0.42
C ILE A 27 5.36 9.85 1.28
N PHE A 28 4.88 10.99 0.75
CA PHE A 28 3.91 11.83 1.45
C PHE A 28 2.60 11.09 1.72
N VAL A 29 2.06 10.39 0.72
CA VAL A 29 0.83 9.60 0.83
C VAL A 29 0.99 8.49 1.88
N ILE A 30 2.12 7.78 1.88
CA ILE A 30 2.40 6.76 2.91
C ILE A 30 2.45 7.39 4.29
N GLY A 31 3.16 8.50 4.47
CA GLY A 31 3.24 9.17 5.77
C GLY A 31 1.86 9.60 6.29
N ALA A 32 1.01 10.14 5.41
CA ALA A 32 -0.36 10.51 5.76
C ALA A 32 -1.23 9.29 6.09
N LEU A 33 -1.09 8.20 5.32
CA LEU A 33 -1.84 6.96 5.50
C LEU A 33 -1.46 6.27 6.82
N THR A 34 -0.18 6.08 7.11
CA THR A 34 0.30 5.43 8.34
C THR A 34 0.00 6.27 9.57
N SER A 35 -0.08 7.59 9.42
CA SER A 35 -0.53 8.52 10.46
C SER A 35 -2.06 8.56 10.61
N ARG A 36 -2.80 7.74 9.84
CA ARG A 36 -4.27 7.68 9.81
C ARG A 36 -4.95 9.02 9.49
N LEU A 37 -4.25 9.93 8.81
CA LEU A 37 -4.80 11.22 8.36
C LEU A 37 -5.70 11.04 7.14
N ILE A 38 -5.46 10.00 6.35
CA ILE A 38 -6.23 9.62 5.17
C ILE A 38 -6.52 8.13 5.18
N SER A 39 -7.61 7.73 4.53
CA SER A 39 -7.94 6.32 4.32
C SER A 39 -7.16 5.72 3.17
N LEU A 40 -7.13 4.38 3.06
CA LEU A 40 -6.54 3.68 1.92
C LEU A 40 -7.18 4.11 0.58
N TYR A 41 -8.51 4.28 0.57
CA TYR A 41 -9.23 4.77 -0.60
C TYR A 41 -8.74 6.17 -1.03
N LYS A 42 -8.56 7.08 -0.06
CA LYS A 42 -8.06 8.43 -0.37
C LYS A 42 -6.61 8.41 -0.84
N ALA A 43 -5.79 7.54 -0.26
CA ALA A 43 -4.41 7.35 -0.67
C ALA A 43 -4.32 6.81 -2.12
N SER A 44 -5.16 5.84 -2.48
CA SER A 44 -5.21 5.30 -3.85
C SER A 44 -5.73 6.34 -4.86
N GLU A 45 -6.73 7.14 -4.47
CA GLU A 45 -7.23 8.26 -5.27
C GLU A 45 -6.11 9.29 -5.57
N ILE A 46 -5.33 9.71 -4.56
CA ILE A 46 -4.21 10.66 -4.74
C ILE A 46 -3.12 10.08 -5.64
N MET A 47 -2.91 8.77 -5.57
CA MET A 47 -1.96 8.06 -6.41
C MET A 47 -2.53 7.67 -7.77
N GLU A 48 -3.76 8.07 -8.09
CA GLU A 48 -4.46 7.82 -9.35
C GLU A 48 -4.50 6.32 -9.71
N MET A 49 -4.76 5.49 -8.71
CA MET A 49 -4.81 4.04 -8.87
C MET A 49 -6.00 3.42 -8.14
N ASP A 50 -6.35 2.22 -8.58
CA ASP A 50 -7.35 1.41 -7.90
C ASP A 50 -6.90 1.07 -6.46
N THR A 51 -7.86 0.99 -5.53
CA THR A 51 -7.57 0.75 -4.11
C THR A 51 -6.96 -0.64 -3.86
N GLU A 52 -7.41 -1.67 -4.57
CA GLU A 52 -6.83 -3.02 -4.47
C GLU A 52 -5.41 -3.04 -5.05
N MET A 53 -5.20 -2.33 -6.16
CA MET A 53 -3.87 -2.17 -6.75
C MET A 53 -2.91 -1.45 -5.79
N PHE A 54 -3.36 -0.36 -5.15
CA PHE A 54 -2.54 0.35 -4.18
C PHE A 54 -2.20 -0.53 -2.97
N LEU A 55 -3.16 -1.31 -2.47
CA LEU A 55 -2.91 -2.26 -1.37
C LEU A 55 -1.83 -3.28 -1.74
N LYS A 56 -1.85 -3.83 -2.96
CA LYS A 56 -0.80 -4.74 -3.45
C LYS A 56 0.55 -4.05 -3.55
N VAL A 57 0.60 -2.77 -3.94
CA VAL A 57 1.85 -2.00 -3.94
C VAL A 57 2.41 -1.86 -2.52
N LEU A 58 1.57 -1.57 -1.52
CA LEU A 58 1.98 -1.52 -0.12
C LEU A 58 2.57 -2.86 0.34
N GLU A 59 1.89 -3.97 0.04
CA GLU A 59 2.34 -5.33 0.37
C GLU A 59 3.70 -5.65 -0.27
N LEU A 60 3.88 -5.33 -1.56
CA LEU A 60 5.16 -5.54 -2.26
C LEU A 60 6.30 -4.69 -1.70
N MET A 61 5.97 -3.55 -1.11
CA MET A 61 6.92 -2.67 -0.43
C MET A 61 7.13 -3.02 1.04
N GLY A 62 6.47 -4.07 1.55
CA GLY A 62 6.56 -4.48 2.95
C GLY A 62 5.92 -3.49 3.92
N ILE A 63 4.93 -2.71 3.46
CA ILE A 63 4.18 -1.76 4.27
C ILE A 63 2.87 -2.41 4.70
N ASP A 64 2.82 -2.85 5.95
CA ASP A 64 1.61 -3.43 6.53
C ASP A 64 0.54 -2.35 6.73
N PHE A 65 -0.60 -2.50 6.06
CA PHE A 65 -1.79 -1.68 6.29
C PHE A 65 -2.91 -2.51 6.89
N SER A 66 -3.49 -2.01 7.98
CA SER A 66 -4.69 -2.59 8.60
C SER A 66 -5.82 -1.56 8.60
N TYR A 67 -6.99 -1.99 8.16
CA TYR A 67 -8.22 -1.22 8.32
C TYR A 67 -8.63 -1.06 9.79
N LEU A 68 -8.19 -2.00 10.64
CA LEU A 68 -8.50 -2.02 12.06
C LEU A 68 -7.48 -1.19 12.84
N THR A 69 -7.97 -0.44 13.83
CA THR A 69 -7.13 0.08 14.91
C THR A 69 -6.65 -1.07 15.82
N VAL A 70 -5.66 -0.80 16.66
CA VAL A 70 -5.21 -1.80 17.65
C VAL A 70 -6.36 -2.14 18.59
N GLU A 71 -7.16 -1.13 18.95
CA GLU A 71 -8.36 -1.24 19.76
C GLU A 71 -9.42 -2.12 19.09
N ASP A 72 -9.67 -1.93 17.78
CA ASP A 72 -10.60 -2.77 17.02
C ASP A 72 -10.13 -4.23 16.98
N VAL A 73 -8.83 -4.47 16.80
CA VAL A 73 -8.26 -5.83 16.83
C VAL A 73 -8.45 -6.50 18.19
N VAL A 74 -8.37 -5.74 19.29
CA VAL A 74 -8.63 -6.28 20.63
C VAL A 74 -10.10 -6.65 20.79
N ILE A 75 -11.02 -5.81 20.29
CA ILE A 75 -12.47 -6.08 20.35
C ILE A 75 -12.81 -7.35 19.54
N GLU A 76 -12.31 -7.47 18.32
CA GLU A 76 -12.55 -8.63 17.44
C GLU A 76 -12.02 -9.95 18.04
N LYS A 77 -10.96 -9.91 18.85
CA LYS A 77 -10.41 -11.11 19.51
C LYS A 77 -11.24 -11.62 20.69
N ILE A 78 -12.15 -10.80 21.21
CA ILE A 78 -12.97 -11.10 22.39
C ILE A 78 -14.34 -11.67 21.99
N TRP A 79 -14.79 -11.43 20.75
CA TRP A 79 -15.98 -12.04 20.16
C TRP A 79 -15.75 -13.52 19.81
#